data_AF-A0A939ZKL7-F1
#
_entry.id   AF-A0A939ZKL7-F1
#
_cell.length_a   1.000
_cell.length_b   1.000
_cell.length_c   1.000
_cell.angle_alpha   90.00
_cell.angle_beta   90.00
_cell.angle_gamma   90.00
#
_symmetry.space_group_name_H-M   'P 1'
#
loop_
_entity.id
_entity.type
_entity.pdbx_description
1 polymer ?
#
loop_
_entity_poly.entity_id
_entity_poly.type
_entity_poly.pdbx_seq_one_letter_code
_entity_poly.pdbx_strand_id
1 'polypeptide(L)'
;MEWLNDNEIDKQKFKELRLYAPEDELVLLDFYPLRESDEPDWNPMPEDWSCYPEPLRVYKQDYTQLLLKYFAVIYPTKDAFDGTPEPEFDVCSPNWIGKDDWNRIIIEIEKHLFEHDSEEREFLQAFVEWVKEALKYTSIITVWGNQ
;
A
#
# COMPACT_ATOMS: atom_id res chain seq x y z
N MET A 1 5.09 -5.82 -16.24
CA MET A 1 4.60 -4.44 -16.10
C MET A 1 5.72 -3.50 -16.52
N GLU A 2 5.38 -2.35 -17.11
CA GLU A 2 6.34 -1.29 -17.46
C GLU A 2 6.02 -0.06 -16.61
N TRP A 3 7.04 0.51 -15.97
CA TRP A 3 6.91 1.76 -15.23
C TRP A 3 6.60 2.91 -16.19
N LEU A 4 5.74 3.83 -15.77
CA LEU A 4 5.45 5.05 -16.51
C LEU A 4 6.70 5.93 -16.54
N ASN A 5 6.95 6.58 -17.68
CA ASN A 5 7.94 7.65 -17.76
C ASN A 5 7.31 8.97 -17.29
N ASP A 6 8.12 10.00 -17.06
CA ASP A 6 7.65 11.30 -16.54
C ASP A 6 6.55 11.93 -17.41
N ASN A 7 6.61 11.74 -18.73
CA ASN A 7 5.61 12.22 -19.68
C ASN A 7 4.28 11.43 -19.65
N GLU A 8 4.20 10.41 -18.81
CA GLU A 8 3.11 9.43 -18.76
C GLU A 8 2.49 9.31 -17.37
N ILE A 9 3.00 10.03 -16.36
CA ILE A 9 2.46 10.02 -14.99
C ILE A 9 0.97 10.35 -14.98
N ASP A 10 0.52 11.29 -15.82
CA ASP A 10 -0.91 11.65 -15.99
C ASP A 10 -1.79 10.48 -16.49
N LYS A 11 -1.19 9.39 -16.97
CA LYS A 11 -1.90 8.17 -17.40
C LYS A 11 -2.12 7.18 -16.26
N GLN A 12 -1.58 7.44 -15.07
CA GLN A 12 -1.79 6.60 -13.89
C GLN A 12 -3.28 6.45 -13.60
N LYS A 13 -3.73 5.21 -13.36
CA LYS A 13 -5.13 4.91 -13.04
C LYS A 13 -5.18 4.11 -11.76
N PHE A 14 -5.76 4.68 -10.71
CA PHE A 14 -5.86 3.97 -9.45
C PHE A 14 -6.80 2.77 -9.59
N LYS A 15 -6.35 1.62 -9.07
CA LYS A 15 -7.25 0.55 -8.69
C LYS A 15 -7.90 0.96 -7.38
N GLU A 16 -9.20 1.14 -7.38
CA GLU A 16 -9.94 1.49 -6.17
C GLU A 16 -10.54 0.23 -5.55
N LEU A 17 -10.29 0.03 -4.26
CA LEU A 17 -11.04 -0.91 -3.43
C LEU A 17 -11.94 -0.13 -2.48
N ARG A 18 -13.23 -0.44 -2.55
CA ARG A 18 -14.29 0.28 -1.84
C ARG A 18 -15.42 -0.69 -1.50
N LEU A 19 -15.80 -0.76 -0.23
CA LEU A 19 -16.90 -1.60 0.24
C LEU A 19 -17.91 -0.79 1.07
N TYR A 20 -17.44 -0.15 2.14
CA TYR A 20 -18.25 0.64 3.07
C TYR A 20 -18.24 2.13 2.75
N ALA A 21 -17.13 2.64 2.21
CA ALA A 21 -16.96 4.08 2.02
C ALA A 21 -17.97 4.66 1.00
N PRO A 22 -18.69 5.74 1.35
CA PRO A 22 -19.63 6.40 0.44
C PRO A 22 -18.87 7.10 -0.70
N GLU A 23 -19.49 7.22 -1.87
CA GLU A 23 -18.84 7.77 -3.09
C GLU A 23 -18.17 9.14 -2.90
N ASP A 24 -18.67 9.96 -1.97
CA ASP A 24 -18.16 11.29 -1.65
C ASP A 24 -17.07 11.30 -0.56
N GLU A 25 -16.65 10.14 -0.03
CA GLU A 25 -15.53 10.04 0.91
C GLU A 25 -14.22 10.42 0.22
N LEU A 26 -13.59 11.49 0.73
CA LEU A 26 -12.34 12.02 0.19
C LEU A 26 -11.10 11.51 0.92
N VAL A 27 -11.25 11.08 2.19
CA VAL A 27 -10.12 10.61 3.00
C VAL A 27 -9.80 9.18 2.61
N LEU A 28 -8.54 8.94 2.26
CA LEU A 28 -8.07 7.68 1.68
C LEU A 28 -6.62 7.39 2.05
N LEU A 29 -6.20 6.15 1.77
CA LEU A 29 -4.82 5.72 1.68
C LEU A 29 -4.54 5.32 0.24
N ASP A 30 -3.46 5.85 -0.31
CA ASP A 30 -2.88 5.40 -1.56
C ASP A 30 -1.63 4.55 -1.29
N PHE A 31 -1.47 3.51 -2.08
CA PHE A 31 -0.38 2.55 -2.00
C PHE A 31 0.43 2.64 -3.28
N TYR A 32 1.64 3.14 -3.16
CA TYR A 32 2.54 3.43 -4.28
C TYR A 32 3.73 2.48 -4.25
N PRO A 33 3.79 1.48 -5.16
CA PRO A 33 4.99 0.68 -5.35
C PRO A 33 6.15 1.57 -5.78
N LEU A 34 7.29 1.43 -5.11
CA LEU A 34 8.46 2.26 -5.33
C LEU A 34 9.32 1.68 -6.46
N ARG A 35 9.70 2.51 -7.43
CA ARG A 35 10.74 2.17 -8.41
C ARG A 35 12.11 2.41 -7.80
N GLU A 36 12.71 1.34 -7.30
CA GLU A 36 14.04 1.38 -6.69
C GLU A 36 15.16 1.55 -7.72
N SER A 37 16.27 2.14 -7.28
CA SER A 37 17.50 2.29 -8.06
C SER A 37 18.69 1.75 -7.26
N ASP A 38 19.62 1.09 -7.97
CA ASP A 38 20.87 0.58 -7.40
C ASP A 38 21.98 1.66 -7.30
N GLU A 39 21.67 2.92 -7.60
CA GLU A 39 22.65 4.00 -7.50
C GLU A 39 23.05 4.25 -6.03
N PRO A 40 24.36 4.36 -5.71
CA PRO A 40 24.85 4.39 -4.33
C PRO A 40 24.29 5.49 -3.43
N ASP A 41 23.88 6.61 -4.02
CA ASP A 41 23.33 7.79 -3.33
C ASP A 41 21.87 8.05 -3.74
N TRP A 42 21.17 7.03 -4.25
CA TRP A 42 19.77 7.17 -4.63
C TRP A 42 18.90 7.49 -3.42
N ASN A 43 18.05 8.49 -3.60
CA ASN A 43 17.04 8.88 -2.66
C ASN A 43 15.71 8.99 -3.42
N PRO A 44 14.63 8.32 -2.99
CA PRO A 44 13.33 8.35 -3.63
C PRO A 44 12.86 9.78 -3.89
N MET A 45 12.51 10.07 -5.13
CA MET A 45 11.81 11.28 -5.52
C MET A 45 10.33 10.98 -5.80
N PRO A 46 9.42 11.96 -5.77
CA PRO A 46 8.01 11.73 -6.07
C PRO A 46 7.74 10.98 -7.37
N GLU A 47 8.59 11.16 -8.38
CA GLU A 47 8.54 10.47 -9.67
C GLU A 47 8.77 8.95 -9.54
N ASP A 48 9.51 8.50 -8.53
CA ASP A 48 9.86 7.09 -8.32
C ASP A 48 8.70 6.27 -7.73
N TRP A 49 7.73 6.89 -7.07
CA TRP A 49 6.52 6.19 -6.59
C TRP A 49 5.25 6.59 -7.36
N SER A 50 5.26 7.68 -8.12
CA SER A 50 4.17 8.06 -9.04
C SER A 50 4.25 7.40 -10.42
N CYS A 51 5.30 6.63 -10.71
CA CYS A 51 5.47 5.94 -12.00
C CYS A 51 4.83 4.54 -12.06
N TYR A 52 4.21 4.04 -10.98
CA TYR A 52 3.48 2.77 -11.05
C TYR A 52 2.16 2.97 -11.84
N PRO A 53 1.84 2.15 -12.86
CA PRO A 53 0.67 2.41 -13.71
C PRO A 53 -0.68 2.34 -13.00
N GLU A 54 -0.82 1.43 -12.03
CA GLU A 54 -2.09 1.14 -11.36
C GLU A 54 -1.95 1.06 -9.82
N PRO A 55 -1.63 2.17 -9.13
CA PRO A 55 -1.52 2.19 -7.68
C PRO A 55 -2.86 1.83 -7.05
N LEU A 56 -2.83 1.36 -5.81
CA LEU A 56 -4.03 1.02 -5.09
C LEU A 56 -4.52 2.20 -4.26
N ARG A 57 -5.83 2.38 -4.21
CA ARG A 57 -6.52 3.36 -3.38
C ARG A 57 -7.57 2.67 -2.51
N VAL A 58 -7.56 2.98 -1.22
CA VAL A 58 -8.53 2.49 -0.24
C VAL A 58 -9.05 3.64 0.61
N TYR A 59 -10.37 3.75 0.76
CA TYR A 59 -11.02 4.85 1.46
C TYR A 59 -11.08 4.62 2.98
N LYS A 60 -11.30 5.70 3.73
CA LYS A 60 -11.22 5.69 5.20
C LYS A 60 -12.08 4.65 5.88
N GLN A 61 -13.35 4.54 5.52
CA GLN A 61 -14.20 3.54 6.16
C GLN A 61 -13.72 2.12 5.89
N ASP A 62 -13.18 1.87 4.69
CA ASP A 62 -12.66 0.56 4.29
C ASP A 62 -11.35 0.22 5.00
N TYR A 63 -10.33 1.08 4.94
CA TYR A 63 -9.07 0.76 5.59
C TYR A 63 -9.20 0.70 7.12
N THR A 64 -10.06 1.55 7.71
CA THR A 64 -10.26 1.58 9.17
C THR A 64 -10.87 0.28 9.67
N GLN A 65 -11.85 -0.26 8.95
CA GLN A 65 -12.56 -1.47 9.35
C GLN A 65 -11.79 -2.75 8.97
N LEU A 66 -11.16 -2.76 7.79
CA LEU A 66 -10.64 -3.98 7.19
C LEU A 66 -9.13 -4.12 7.23
N LEU A 67 -8.35 -3.02 7.24
CA LEU A 67 -6.89 -3.08 7.01
C LEU A 67 -6.04 -2.69 8.23
N LEU A 68 -6.41 -1.66 9.01
CA LEU A 68 -5.55 -1.13 10.08
C LEU A 68 -5.12 -2.21 11.10
N LYS A 69 -6.02 -3.15 11.43
CA LYS A 69 -5.70 -4.25 12.35
C LYS A 69 -4.58 -5.15 11.84
N TYR A 70 -4.43 -5.29 10.53
CA TYR A 70 -3.37 -6.09 9.91
C TYR A 70 -2.06 -5.30 9.78
N PHE A 71 -2.11 -3.99 9.56
CA PHE A 71 -0.91 -3.14 9.61
C PHE A 71 -0.28 -3.16 11.00
N ALA A 72 -1.08 -3.17 12.06
CA ALA A 72 -0.57 -3.24 13.44
C ALA A 72 0.32 -4.46 13.73
N VAL A 73 0.25 -5.54 12.94
CA VAL A 73 1.05 -6.77 13.15
C VAL A 73 2.53 -6.59 12.82
N ILE A 74 2.89 -5.63 11.96
CA ILE A 74 4.29 -5.41 11.59
C ILE A 74 5.00 -4.49 12.58
N TYR A 75 4.26 -3.62 13.28
CA TYR A 75 4.80 -2.64 14.19
C TYR A 75 5.10 -3.22 15.60
N PRO A 76 6.14 -2.72 16.31
CA PRO A 76 7.11 -1.73 15.82
C PRO A 76 8.03 -2.31 14.74
N THR A 77 8.38 -1.50 13.73
CA THR A 77 9.25 -1.87 12.61
C THR A 77 10.28 -0.77 12.33
N LYS A 78 10.92 -0.81 11.17
CA LYS A 78 11.77 0.25 10.63
C LYS A 78 11.27 0.63 9.24
N ASP A 79 11.35 1.91 8.94
CA ASP A 79 11.22 2.45 7.59
C ASP A 79 12.14 1.63 6.64
N ALA A 80 11.55 1.08 5.58
CA ALA A 80 12.26 0.18 4.68
C ALA A 80 13.29 0.89 3.80
N PHE A 81 13.18 2.22 3.66
CA PHE A 81 14.11 3.02 2.88
C PHE A 81 15.32 3.46 3.74
N ASP A 82 15.10 4.11 4.88
CA ASP A 82 16.20 4.72 5.66
C ASP A 82 16.50 4.03 7.01
N GLY A 83 15.70 3.05 7.41
CA GLY A 83 15.86 2.28 8.64
C GLY A 83 15.42 3.02 9.92
N THR A 84 14.79 4.18 9.79
CA THR A 84 14.22 4.94 10.92
C THR A 84 13.23 4.06 11.68
N PRO A 85 13.35 3.94 13.02
CA PRO A 85 12.40 3.16 13.80
C PRO A 85 10.98 3.76 13.75
N GLU A 86 10.00 2.92 13.42
CA GLU A 86 8.59 3.30 13.39
C GLU A 86 7.82 2.51 14.46
N PRO A 87 7.23 3.19 15.47
CA PRO A 87 6.56 2.51 16.57
C PRO A 87 5.16 2.02 16.21
N GLU A 88 4.49 2.69 15.27
CA GLU A 88 3.11 2.44 14.85
C GLU A 88 2.87 2.96 13.43
N PHE A 89 1.78 2.50 12.81
CA PHE A 89 1.31 3.00 11.51
C PHE A 89 0.77 4.42 11.66
N ASP A 90 1.30 5.38 10.90
CA ASP A 90 0.88 6.77 10.95
C ASP A 90 0.14 7.18 9.66
N VAL A 91 -1.18 7.35 9.74
CA VAL A 91 -2.00 7.79 8.59
C VAL A 91 -1.71 9.22 8.12
N CYS A 92 -1.00 10.02 8.91
CA CYS A 92 -0.66 11.42 8.61
C CYS A 92 0.73 11.56 7.96
N SER A 93 1.51 10.49 7.89
CA SER A 93 2.86 10.46 7.33
C SER A 93 3.00 9.37 6.27
N PRO A 94 3.99 9.44 5.38
CA PRO A 94 4.36 8.31 4.52
C PRO A 94 4.83 7.13 5.39
N ASN A 95 4.35 5.92 5.08
CA ASN A 95 4.82 4.69 5.71
C ASN A 95 5.54 3.85 4.65
N TRP A 96 6.84 3.64 4.81
CA TRP A 96 7.68 2.92 3.84
C TRP A 96 7.78 1.45 4.25
N ILE A 97 6.85 0.64 3.75
CA ILE A 97 6.72 -0.75 4.20
C ILE A 97 7.49 -1.67 3.24
N GLY A 98 8.42 -2.44 3.81
CA GLY A 98 9.25 -3.38 3.08
C GLY A 98 8.56 -4.71 2.77
N LYS A 99 9.10 -5.45 1.80
CA LYS A 99 8.55 -6.70 1.28
C LYS A 99 8.30 -7.76 2.36
N ASP A 100 9.20 -7.89 3.33
CA ASP A 100 9.05 -8.88 4.41
C ASP A 100 7.87 -8.53 5.34
N ASP A 101 7.66 -7.25 5.61
CA ASP A 101 6.52 -6.78 6.39
C ASP A 101 5.21 -6.90 5.60
N TRP A 102 5.21 -6.62 4.30
CA TRP A 102 4.06 -6.94 3.45
C TRP A 102 3.72 -8.43 3.43
N ASN A 103 4.72 -9.31 3.37
CA ASN A 103 4.51 -10.75 3.46
C ASN A 103 3.86 -11.14 4.80
N ARG A 104 4.26 -10.52 5.91
CA ARG A 104 3.62 -10.73 7.23
C ARG A 104 2.16 -10.26 7.23
N ILE A 105 1.87 -9.09 6.65
CA ILE A 105 0.49 -8.57 6.50
C ILE A 105 -0.35 -9.54 5.66
N ILE A 106 0.15 -10.00 4.52
CA ILE A 106 -0.53 -10.96 3.63
C ILE A 106 -0.87 -12.24 4.40
N ILE A 107 0.11 -12.82 5.10
CA ILE A 107 -0.08 -14.07 5.86
C ILE A 107 -1.17 -13.88 6.92
N GLU A 108 -1.17 -12.76 7.63
CA GLU A 108 -2.18 -12.51 8.66
C GLU A 108 -3.58 -12.32 8.05
N ILE A 109 -3.71 -11.58 6.93
CA ILE A 109 -4.98 -11.46 6.22
C ILE A 109 -5.50 -12.83 5.78
N GLU A 110 -4.67 -13.64 5.12
CA GLU A 110 -5.06 -14.95 4.60
C GLU A 110 -5.49 -15.93 5.70
N LYS A 111 -4.82 -15.88 6.86
CA LYS A 111 -5.15 -16.68 8.03
C LYS A 111 -6.54 -16.37 8.60
N HIS A 112 -6.94 -15.10 8.59
CA HIS A 112 -8.21 -14.61 9.16
C HIS A 112 -9.32 -14.44 8.11
N LEU A 113 -9.06 -14.79 6.85
CA LEU A 113 -9.94 -14.51 5.72
C LEU A 113 -11.35 -15.15 5.83
N PHE A 114 -11.47 -16.28 6.51
CA PHE A 114 -12.74 -16.99 6.71
C PHE A 114 -13.55 -16.50 7.92
N GLU A 115 -12.99 -15.61 8.73
CA GLU A 115 -13.69 -14.95 9.84
C GLU A 115 -14.57 -13.79 9.36
N HIS A 116 -14.30 -13.32 8.14
CA HIS A 116 -15.01 -12.26 7.45
C HIS A 116 -16.20 -12.79 6.63
N ASP A 117 -17.19 -11.92 6.41
CA ASP A 117 -18.29 -12.22 5.50
C ASP A 117 -17.82 -12.29 4.03
N SER A 118 -18.72 -12.59 3.10
CA SER A 118 -18.34 -12.77 1.69
C SER A 118 -17.81 -11.49 1.03
N GLU A 119 -18.39 -10.33 1.34
CA GLU A 119 -18.03 -9.07 0.70
C GLU A 119 -16.69 -8.55 1.25
N GLU A 120 -16.52 -8.61 2.58
CA GLU A 120 -15.24 -8.30 3.23
C GLU A 120 -14.11 -9.23 2.75
N ARG A 121 -14.43 -10.51 2.54
CA ARG A 121 -13.48 -11.48 2.01
C ARG A 121 -13.03 -11.14 0.61
N GLU A 122 -13.97 -10.79 -0.28
CA GLU A 122 -13.65 -10.38 -1.66
C GLU A 122 -12.76 -9.13 -1.66
N PHE A 123 -13.05 -8.14 -0.81
CA PHE A 123 -12.23 -6.96 -0.64
C PHE A 123 -10.79 -7.33 -0.20
N LEU A 124 -10.65 -8.14 0.85
CA LEU A 124 -9.35 -8.53 1.39
C LEU A 124 -8.54 -9.39 0.39
N GLN A 125 -9.21 -10.25 -0.38
CA GLN A 125 -8.58 -11.01 -1.46
C GLN A 125 -8.05 -10.08 -2.55
N ALA A 126 -8.87 -9.13 -3.01
CA ALA A 126 -8.46 -8.16 -4.03
C ALA A 126 -7.29 -7.27 -3.57
N PHE A 127 -7.26 -6.92 -2.28
CA PHE A 127 -6.14 -6.23 -1.64
C PHE A 127 -4.87 -7.09 -1.69
N VAL A 128 -4.93 -8.32 -1.16
CA VAL A 128 -3.78 -9.25 -1.13
C VAL A 128 -3.26 -9.55 -2.53
N GLU A 129 -4.14 -9.77 -3.50
CA GLU A 129 -3.76 -9.99 -4.90
C GLU A 129 -3.00 -8.81 -5.49
N TRP A 130 -3.48 -7.58 -5.22
CA TRP A 130 -2.80 -6.39 -5.69
C TRP A 130 -1.41 -6.24 -5.04
N VAL A 131 -1.29 -6.42 -3.72
CA VAL A 131 0.00 -6.34 -3.02
C VAL A 131 0.97 -7.39 -3.58
N LYS A 132 0.52 -8.64 -3.76
CA LYS A 132 1.35 -9.71 -4.35
C LYS A 132 1.81 -9.38 -5.76
N GLU A 133 0.97 -8.76 -6.58
CA GLU A 133 1.37 -8.34 -7.93
C GLU A 133 2.40 -7.21 -7.87
N ALA A 134 2.19 -6.19 -7.05
CA ALA A 134 3.14 -5.09 -6.86
C ALA A 134 4.52 -5.58 -6.40
N LEU A 135 4.57 -6.50 -5.41
CA LEU A 135 5.81 -7.06 -4.86
C LEU A 135 6.63 -7.93 -5.83
N LYS A 136 6.12 -8.21 -7.05
CA LYS A 136 6.92 -8.81 -8.13
C LYS A 136 7.91 -7.81 -8.72
N TYR A 137 7.65 -6.52 -8.58
CA TYR A 137 8.39 -5.45 -9.25
C TYR A 137 9.07 -4.47 -8.29
N THR A 138 8.69 -4.48 -7.01
CA THR A 138 9.28 -3.65 -5.97
C THR A 138 9.51 -4.45 -4.69
N SER A 139 10.42 -3.96 -3.85
CA SER A 139 10.62 -4.39 -2.47
C SER A 139 10.00 -3.44 -1.45
N ILE A 140 9.57 -2.23 -1.86
CA ILE A 140 8.98 -1.21 -0.98
C ILE A 140 7.67 -0.69 -1.58
N ILE A 141 6.61 -0.63 -0.77
CA ILE A 141 5.37 0.07 -1.13
C ILE A 141 5.17 1.17 -0.10
N THR A 142 5.16 2.41 -0.59
CA THR A 142 4.91 3.59 0.23
C THR A 142 3.40 3.78 0.38
N VAL A 143 2.93 3.88 1.61
CA VAL A 143 1.51 4.13 1.93
C VAL A 143 1.35 5.56 2.39
N TRP A 144 0.48 6.32 1.73
CA TRP A 144 0.28 7.74 2.01
C TRP A 144 -1.21 8.08 2.14
N GLY A 145 -1.57 8.75 3.24
CA GLY A 145 -2.92 9.28 3.47
C GLY A 145 -3.04 10.79 3.20
N ASN A 146 -4.24 11.23 2.84
CA ASN A 146 -4.56 12.64 2.51
C ASN A 146 -5.43 13.34 3.58
N GLN A 147 -5.17 13.07 4.86
CA GLN A 147 -5.96 13.50 6.02
C GLN A 147 -6.39 14.98 6.01
#